data_AF-A0AAV8TKH4-F1
#
_entry.id   AF-A0AAV8TKH4-F1
#
_cell.length_a   1.000
_cell.length_b   1.000
_cell.length_c   1.000
_cell.angle_alpha   90.00
_cell.angle_beta   90.00
_cell.angle_gamma   90.00
#
_symmetry.space_group_name_H-M   'P 1'
#
loop_
_entity.id
_entity.type
_entity.pdbx_description
1 polymer ?
#
loop_
_entity_poly.entity_id
_entity_poly.type
_entity_poly.pdbx_seq_one_letter_code
_entity_poly.pdbx_strand_id
1 'polypeptide(L)'
;MDSPVTPLISSFKIILFVSLAMICRPLPASSLANCRSFCGNIPINYPFGVDDGCGAPQFRHMLNCSSDLFFITPSGSYKVQSIDYNKKTMVVYDPAMSTCSILQPHHDFIMTDLQSVIIPPTPDTVFALLNCSIDSPVLNHYKNLCFNFSGHSCDELYGGCNAFRLFHLLTNSTPACCFTSYDTVKFMKMNILDCTHYTTVINTDGLKGIGPSDWVYGIKLSFSVAETGCARCSLSGGTCGYDTETEGMLCLCSSSTNATRECAAGSVTAGGMQMQSTYLHALVVVLGAAALTLSARL
;
A
#
# COMPACT_ATOMS: atom_id res chain seq x y z
N MET A 1 -34.61 68.65 25.17
CA MET A 1 -33.94 67.52 25.84
C MET A 1 -33.85 66.41 24.81
N ASP A 2 -32.88 66.54 23.91
CA ASP A 2 -32.68 65.59 22.81
C ASP A 2 -31.64 64.57 23.23
N SER A 3 -32.08 63.33 23.40
CA SER A 3 -31.24 62.18 23.71
C SER A 3 -30.73 61.53 22.40
N PRO A 4 -29.44 61.14 22.31
CA PRO A 4 -28.89 60.54 21.10
C PRO A 4 -29.10 59.02 21.10
N VAL A 5 -29.90 58.52 20.14
CA VAL A 5 -30.18 57.06 19.96
C VAL A 5 -29.21 56.40 18.96
N THR A 6 -28.09 57.05 18.63
CA THR A 6 -27.24 56.68 17.49
C THR A 6 -26.05 55.73 17.72
N PRO A 7 -25.67 55.22 18.91
CA PRO A 7 -24.52 54.31 19.00
C PRO A 7 -24.86 52.81 18.93
N LEU A 8 -26.12 52.41 19.19
CA LEU A 8 -26.48 50.99 19.40
C LEU A 8 -26.64 50.18 18.09
N ILE A 9 -26.97 50.85 16.98
CA ILE A 9 -27.19 50.20 15.68
C ILE A 9 -25.85 49.87 15.00
N SER A 10 -24.78 50.61 15.32
CA SER A 10 -23.45 50.41 14.75
C SER A 10 -22.76 49.16 15.30
N SER A 11 -22.87 48.92 16.61
CA SER A 11 -22.27 47.77 17.29
C SER A 11 -22.92 46.43 16.88
N PHE A 12 -24.23 46.41 16.60
CA PHE A 12 -24.93 45.20 16.16
C PHE A 12 -24.49 44.73 14.76
N LYS A 13 -24.17 45.67 13.86
CA LYS A 13 -23.65 45.36 12.52
C LYS A 13 -22.24 44.76 12.56
N ILE A 14 -21.39 45.25 13.46
CA ILE A 14 -20.02 44.74 13.63
C ILE A 14 -20.06 43.31 14.19
N ILE A 15 -20.89 43.04 15.20
CA ILE A 15 -21.05 41.70 15.78
C ILE A 15 -21.59 40.71 14.72
N LEU A 16 -22.58 41.11 13.92
CA LEU A 16 -23.11 40.28 12.84
C LEU A 16 -22.03 39.98 11.78
N PHE A 17 -21.23 40.97 11.39
CA PHE A 17 -20.15 40.79 10.41
C PHE A 17 -19.04 39.86 10.93
N VAL A 18 -18.67 39.97 12.21
CA VAL A 18 -17.68 39.10 12.87
C VAL A 18 -18.23 37.67 13.02
N SER A 19 -19.51 37.50 13.34
CA SER A 19 -20.15 36.18 13.41
C SER A 19 -20.23 35.49 12.04
N LEU A 20 -20.51 36.24 10.96
CA LEU A 20 -20.55 35.70 9.60
C LEU A 20 -19.15 35.33 9.09
N ALA A 21 -18.12 36.10 9.46
CA ALA A 21 -16.72 35.78 9.16
C ALA A 21 -16.20 34.57 9.94
N MET A 22 -16.73 34.29 11.14
CA MET A 22 -16.34 33.10 11.92
C MET A 22 -16.98 31.81 11.40
N ILE A 23 -18.17 31.90 10.79
CA ILE A 23 -18.85 30.76 10.11
C ILE A 23 -18.19 30.46 8.76
N CYS A 24 -17.60 31.45 8.11
CA CYS A 24 -16.86 31.30 6.85
C CYS A 24 -15.36 31.08 7.09
N ARG A 25 -15.01 30.11 7.95
CA ARG A 25 -13.67 29.54 7.87
C ARG A 25 -13.64 28.67 6.62
N PRO A 26 -12.74 28.88 5.65
CA PRO A 26 -12.53 27.87 4.63
C PRO A 26 -12.17 26.60 5.39
N LEU A 27 -12.92 25.51 5.15
CA LEU A 27 -12.42 24.19 5.50
C LEU A 27 -10.99 24.10 4.96
N PRO A 28 -10.03 23.51 5.68
CA PRO A 28 -8.76 23.20 5.06
C PRO A 28 -9.10 22.42 3.80
N ALA A 29 -8.85 23.03 2.64
CA ALA A 29 -8.79 22.28 1.41
C ALA A 29 -7.65 21.32 1.68
N SER A 30 -7.99 20.07 2.03
CA SER A 30 -7.06 18.97 1.99
C SER A 30 -6.45 19.09 0.61
N SER A 31 -5.16 19.47 0.56
CA SER A 31 -4.44 19.56 -0.71
C SER A 31 -4.64 18.20 -1.36
N LEU A 32 -5.49 18.15 -2.38
CA LEU A 32 -5.89 16.89 -2.95
C LEU A 32 -4.62 16.25 -3.48
N ALA A 33 -4.23 15.15 -2.84
CA ALA A 33 -2.90 14.59 -3.01
C ALA A 33 -2.70 14.26 -4.49
N ASN A 34 -1.75 14.93 -5.12
CA ASN A 34 -1.18 14.43 -6.37
C ASN A 34 -0.58 13.06 -6.03
N CYS A 35 -1.34 11.99 -6.29
CA CYS A 35 -0.90 10.64 -6.03
C CYS A 35 0.40 10.38 -6.77
N ARG A 36 1.44 9.96 -6.04
CA ARG A 36 2.70 9.54 -6.67
C ARG A 36 2.45 8.29 -7.50
N SER A 37 2.77 8.40 -8.79
CA SER A 37 2.70 7.31 -9.76
C SER A 37 3.98 6.50 -9.86
N PHE A 38 5.04 6.89 -9.14
CA PHE A 38 6.32 6.19 -9.11
C PHE A 38 6.96 6.28 -7.72
N CYS A 39 7.69 5.23 -7.36
CA CYS A 39 8.60 5.21 -6.22
C CYS A 39 9.96 4.65 -6.67
N GLY A 40 10.97 5.52 -6.76
CA GLY A 40 12.21 5.18 -7.44
C GLY A 40 11.91 4.77 -8.90
N ASN A 41 12.25 3.52 -9.26
CA ASN A 41 12.02 2.97 -10.59
C ASN A 41 10.74 2.12 -10.70
N ILE A 42 9.94 2.02 -9.63
CA ILE A 42 8.75 1.17 -9.61
C ILE A 42 7.51 2.03 -9.87
N PRO A 43 6.73 1.77 -10.94
CA PRO A 43 5.45 2.42 -11.15
C PRO A 43 4.44 2.00 -10.08
N ILE A 44 3.69 2.98 -9.56
CA ILE A 44 2.62 2.80 -8.59
C ILE A 44 1.29 3.05 -9.29
N ASN A 45 0.61 1.96 -9.62
CA ASN A 45 -0.73 1.95 -10.19
C ASN A 45 -1.72 1.30 -9.22
N TYR A 46 -3.00 1.57 -9.45
CA TYR A 46 -4.11 0.88 -8.79
C TYR A 46 -3.91 -0.66 -8.91
N PRO A 47 -4.08 -1.43 -7.82
CA PRO A 47 -4.79 -1.07 -6.58
C PRO A 47 -3.93 -0.40 -5.51
N PHE A 48 -2.63 -0.26 -5.75
CA PHE A 48 -1.70 0.29 -4.77
C PHE A 48 -1.72 1.81 -4.75
N GLY A 49 -1.43 2.37 -3.57
CA GLY A 49 -1.16 3.77 -3.35
C GLY A 49 -0.11 3.92 -2.25
N VAL A 50 0.77 4.92 -2.37
CA VAL A 50 1.81 5.24 -1.37
C VAL A 50 1.49 6.52 -0.58
N ASP A 51 0.57 7.32 -1.10
CA ASP A 51 0.05 8.52 -0.45
C ASP A 51 -1.34 8.22 0.10
N ASP A 52 -1.65 8.76 1.27
CA ASP A 52 -2.94 8.51 1.90
C ASP A 52 -4.08 9.12 1.05
N GLY A 53 -5.14 8.34 0.85
CA GLY A 53 -6.25 8.67 -0.04
C GLY A 53 -6.06 8.24 -1.50
N CYS A 54 -4.93 7.61 -1.86
CA CYS A 54 -4.65 7.11 -3.21
C CYS A 54 -4.76 5.58 -3.29
N GLY A 55 -5.20 5.06 -4.44
CA GLY A 55 -5.34 3.62 -4.67
C GLY A 55 -6.62 3.05 -4.09
N ALA A 56 -6.62 1.76 -3.75
CA ALA A 56 -7.76 1.09 -3.14
C ALA A 56 -7.62 1.07 -1.60
N PRO A 57 -8.69 1.38 -0.84
CA PRO A 57 -8.61 1.57 0.62
C PRO A 57 -8.12 0.33 1.36
N GLN A 58 -8.42 -0.87 0.86
CA GLN A 58 -7.94 -2.12 1.46
C GLN A 58 -6.42 -2.34 1.34
N PHE A 59 -5.72 -1.58 0.49
CA PHE A 59 -4.25 -1.58 0.37
C PHE A 59 -3.59 -0.41 1.11
N ARG A 60 -4.37 0.41 1.81
CA ARG A 60 -3.88 1.53 2.61
C ARG A 60 -2.81 1.07 3.59
N HIS A 61 -1.73 1.84 3.69
CA HIS A 61 -0.56 1.59 4.56
C HIS A 61 0.18 0.26 4.30
N MET A 62 -0.10 -0.46 3.21
CA MET A 62 0.65 -1.68 2.87
C MET A 62 1.98 -1.39 2.16
N LEU A 63 2.11 -0.23 1.53
CA LEU A 63 3.34 0.20 0.88
C LEU A 63 3.85 1.49 1.50
N ASN A 64 5.16 1.58 1.66
CA ASN A 64 5.85 2.80 2.03
C ASN A 64 6.86 3.17 0.94
N CYS A 65 6.85 4.43 0.53
CA CYS A 65 7.77 4.97 -0.45
C CYS A 65 8.64 6.06 0.17
N SER A 66 9.94 5.73 0.32
CA SER A 66 11.00 6.70 0.62
C SER A 66 11.87 6.88 -0.63
N SER A 67 13.09 6.32 -0.65
CA SER A 67 13.91 6.20 -1.87
C SER A 67 13.57 4.94 -2.68
N ASP A 68 13.33 3.85 -1.97
CA ASP A 68 12.85 2.57 -2.47
C ASP A 68 11.42 2.31 -1.98
N LEU A 69 10.74 1.39 -2.64
CA LEU A 69 9.42 0.92 -2.26
C LEU A 69 9.52 -0.28 -1.32
N PHE A 70 8.78 -0.24 -0.22
CA PHE A 70 8.72 -1.31 0.77
C PHE A 70 7.30 -1.78 1.00
N PHE A 71 7.11 -3.10 1.05
CA PHE A 71 5.89 -3.74 1.53
C PHE A 71 5.98 -3.89 3.04
N ILE A 72 4.97 -3.37 3.75
CA ILE A 72 4.95 -3.29 5.21
C ILE A 72 4.08 -4.42 5.75
N THR A 73 4.61 -5.17 6.71
CA THR A 73 3.88 -6.20 7.44
C THR A 73 4.18 -6.08 8.93
N PRO A 74 3.44 -6.79 9.82
CA PRO A 74 3.76 -6.84 11.25
C PRO A 74 5.17 -7.32 11.57
N SER A 75 5.76 -8.15 10.70
CA SER A 75 7.12 -8.67 10.89
C SER A 75 8.21 -7.72 10.39
N GLY A 76 7.90 -6.74 9.55
CA GLY A 76 8.92 -5.82 9.04
C GLY A 76 8.59 -5.19 7.70
N SER A 77 9.62 -4.57 7.11
CA SER A 77 9.55 -3.89 5.82
C SER A 77 10.36 -4.65 4.78
N TYR A 78 9.69 -5.07 3.71
CA TYR A 78 10.23 -5.95 2.68
C TYR A 78 10.43 -5.15 1.41
N LYS A 79 11.66 -5.11 0.88
CA LYS A 79 11.94 -4.29 -0.32
C LYS A 79 11.18 -4.87 -1.50
N VAL A 80 10.38 -4.06 -2.16
CA VAL A 80 9.70 -4.45 -3.39
C VAL A 80 10.72 -4.46 -4.52
N GLN A 81 10.89 -5.61 -5.16
CA GLN A 81 11.79 -5.75 -6.31
C GLN A 81 11.06 -5.42 -7.62
N SER A 82 9.81 -5.87 -7.76
CA SER A 82 9.02 -5.65 -8.97
C SER A 82 7.52 -5.82 -8.71
N ILE A 83 6.71 -5.17 -9.54
CA ILE A 83 5.24 -5.32 -9.57
C ILE A 83 4.83 -5.58 -11.01
N ASP A 84 4.11 -6.68 -11.24
CA ASP A 84 3.48 -7.02 -12.51
C ASP A 84 1.97 -6.86 -12.38
N TYR A 85 1.44 -5.75 -12.89
CA TYR A 85 0.01 -5.43 -12.85
C TYR A 85 -0.86 -6.32 -13.73
N ASN A 86 -0.29 -6.90 -14.80
CA ASN A 86 -1.03 -7.79 -15.70
C ASN A 86 -1.23 -9.16 -15.05
N LYS A 87 -0.18 -9.70 -14.44
CA LYS A 87 -0.24 -10.97 -13.69
C LYS A 87 -0.81 -10.80 -12.29
N LYS A 88 -0.98 -9.57 -11.83
CA LYS A 88 -1.38 -9.21 -10.45
C LYS A 88 -0.44 -9.82 -9.41
N THR A 89 0.87 -9.69 -9.64
CA THR A 89 1.90 -10.23 -8.74
C THR A 89 2.94 -9.17 -8.36
N MET A 90 3.52 -9.31 -7.17
CA MET A 90 4.58 -8.46 -6.66
C MET A 90 5.68 -9.34 -6.05
N VAL A 91 6.95 -9.05 -6.34
CA VAL A 91 8.07 -9.78 -5.73
C VAL A 91 8.71 -8.87 -4.68
N VAL A 92 8.88 -9.40 -3.48
CA VAL A 92 9.56 -8.73 -2.37
C VAL A 92 10.80 -9.51 -1.92
N TYR A 93 11.76 -8.80 -1.36
CA TYR A 93 12.95 -9.36 -0.73
C TYR A 93 12.89 -9.14 0.78
N ASP A 94 13.08 -10.22 1.55
CA ASP A 94 13.33 -10.11 2.99
C ASP A 94 14.83 -10.02 3.25
N PRO A 95 15.35 -8.92 3.82
CA PRO A 95 16.75 -8.86 4.25
C PRO A 95 17.10 -9.86 5.37
N ALA A 96 16.11 -10.36 6.11
CA ALA A 96 16.29 -11.31 7.21
C ALA A 96 16.14 -12.78 6.79
N MET A 97 15.85 -13.10 5.53
CA MET A 97 15.90 -14.48 5.05
C MET A 97 17.32 -14.87 4.65
N SER A 98 17.69 -16.12 4.91
CA SER A 98 18.98 -16.63 4.45
C SER A 98 18.98 -16.85 2.94
N THR A 99 20.16 -16.82 2.32
CA THR A 99 20.37 -17.12 0.89
C THR A 99 21.54 -18.08 0.74
N CYS A 100 21.81 -18.54 -0.49
CA CYS A 100 22.92 -19.45 -0.75
C CYS A 100 24.30 -18.94 -0.29
N SER A 101 24.45 -17.61 -0.17
CA SER A 101 25.69 -16.93 0.21
C SER A 101 25.68 -16.32 1.61
N ILE A 102 24.52 -16.14 2.23
CA ILE A 102 24.38 -15.41 3.50
C ILE A 102 23.45 -16.18 4.44
N LEU A 103 23.94 -16.48 5.65
CA LEU A 103 23.07 -16.88 6.76
C LEU A 103 22.57 -15.63 7.47
N GLN A 104 21.24 -15.51 7.58
CA GLN A 104 20.58 -14.49 8.38
C GLN A 104 20.11 -15.09 9.70
N PRO A 105 19.93 -14.29 10.77
CA PRO A 105 19.41 -14.77 12.05
C PRO A 105 17.93 -15.17 11.96
N HIS A 106 17.41 -15.75 13.04
CA HIS A 106 16.01 -16.12 13.16
C HIS A 106 15.08 -14.91 12.93
N HIS A 107 14.15 -15.06 11.98
CA HIS A 107 13.10 -14.10 11.68
C HIS A 107 11.86 -14.83 11.17
N ASP A 108 10.68 -14.40 11.60
CA ASP A 108 9.40 -14.95 11.14
C ASP A 108 8.78 -14.01 10.09
N PHE A 109 8.31 -14.57 8.96
CA PHE A 109 7.50 -13.82 7.99
C PHE A 109 6.03 -13.82 8.44
N ILE A 110 5.56 -12.67 8.94
CA ILE A 110 4.21 -12.49 9.49
C ILE A 110 3.47 -11.41 8.70
N MET A 111 2.24 -11.72 8.27
CA MET A 111 1.32 -10.79 7.62
C MET A 111 0.06 -10.60 8.49
N THR A 112 -0.69 -9.52 8.27
CA THR A 112 -2.02 -9.38 8.89
C THR A 112 -3.04 -10.33 8.26
N ASP A 113 -4.19 -10.54 8.93
CA ASP A 113 -5.28 -11.36 8.38
C ASP A 113 -5.71 -10.84 7.01
N LEU A 114 -5.89 -9.52 6.87
CA LEU A 114 -6.26 -8.89 5.59
C LEU A 114 -5.20 -9.13 4.53
N GLN A 115 -3.92 -8.91 4.85
CA GLN A 115 -2.81 -9.12 3.92
C GLN A 115 -2.72 -10.57 3.45
N SER A 116 -2.92 -11.53 4.37
CA SER A 116 -2.91 -12.96 4.06
C SER A 116 -4.05 -13.41 3.14
N VAL A 117 -5.06 -12.56 2.92
CA VAL A 117 -6.19 -12.84 2.04
C VAL A 117 -6.08 -12.06 0.73
N ILE A 118 -5.76 -10.77 0.76
CA ILE A 118 -5.77 -9.92 -0.44
C ILE A 118 -4.43 -9.88 -1.16
N ILE A 119 -3.32 -10.17 -0.47
CA ILE A 119 -1.97 -10.18 -1.04
C ILE A 119 -1.11 -11.37 -0.52
N PRO A 120 -1.61 -12.62 -0.55
CA PRO A 120 -0.84 -13.76 -0.06
C PRO A 120 0.38 -14.09 -0.95
N PRO A 121 1.40 -14.76 -0.41
CA PRO A 121 2.40 -15.46 -1.20
C PRO A 121 1.77 -16.43 -2.19
N THR A 122 2.34 -16.48 -3.38
CA THR A 122 1.88 -17.35 -4.46
C THR A 122 2.24 -18.81 -4.16
N PRO A 123 1.50 -19.79 -4.72
CA PRO A 123 1.80 -21.21 -4.53
C PRO A 123 3.20 -21.64 -5.03
N ASP A 124 3.77 -20.92 -6.00
CA ASP A 124 5.15 -21.13 -6.49
C ASP A 124 6.22 -20.44 -5.63
N THR A 125 5.84 -19.83 -4.49
CA THR A 125 6.76 -19.39 -3.44
C THR A 125 6.93 -20.50 -2.41
N VAL A 126 8.09 -21.13 -2.41
CA VAL A 126 8.42 -22.20 -1.46
C VAL A 126 9.20 -21.62 -0.28
N PHE A 127 8.78 -21.97 0.93
CA PHE A 127 9.48 -21.68 2.17
C PHE A 127 10.33 -22.88 2.55
N ALA A 128 11.63 -22.69 2.72
CA ALA A 128 12.54 -23.70 3.22
C ALA A 128 12.88 -23.39 4.67
N LEU A 129 12.47 -24.25 5.58
CA LEU A 129 12.84 -24.22 6.99
C LEU A 129 14.17 -24.95 7.16
N LEU A 130 15.11 -24.28 7.80
CA LEU A 130 16.51 -24.69 7.87
C LEU A 130 16.97 -24.85 9.32
N ASN A 131 17.93 -25.75 9.48
CA ASN A 131 18.55 -26.12 10.75
C ASN A 131 17.48 -26.41 11.81
N CYS A 132 16.58 -27.33 11.47
CA CYS A 132 15.55 -27.82 12.34
C CYS A 132 16.08 -28.92 13.26
N SER A 133 15.56 -28.97 14.48
CA SER A 133 15.78 -30.06 15.41
C SER A 133 15.26 -31.39 14.85
N ILE A 134 15.91 -32.50 15.22
CA ILE A 134 15.47 -33.84 14.84
C ILE A 134 14.09 -34.19 15.44
N ASP A 135 13.75 -33.55 16.57
CA ASP A 135 12.47 -33.72 17.26
C ASP A 135 11.41 -32.72 16.78
N SER A 136 11.72 -31.91 15.77
CA SER A 136 10.81 -30.90 15.22
C SER A 136 9.44 -31.50 14.87
N PRO A 137 8.33 -30.83 15.23
CA PRO A 137 6.99 -31.24 14.83
C PRO A 137 6.83 -31.36 13.31
N VAL A 138 7.57 -30.57 12.52
CA VAL A 138 7.49 -30.58 11.05
C VAL A 138 8.03 -31.86 10.43
N LEU A 139 8.92 -32.56 11.14
CA LEU A 139 9.52 -33.82 10.68
C LEU A 139 8.78 -35.05 11.19
N ASN A 140 8.07 -34.89 12.30
CA ASN A 140 7.35 -35.96 12.98
C ASN A 140 5.86 -35.83 12.71
N HIS A 141 5.13 -35.09 13.54
CA HIS A 141 3.67 -35.03 13.51
C HIS A 141 3.11 -34.39 12.23
N TYR A 142 3.80 -33.39 11.68
CA TYR A 142 3.39 -32.62 10.51
C TYR A 142 4.24 -32.90 9.27
N LYS A 143 4.83 -34.11 9.18
CA LYS A 143 5.69 -34.53 8.06
C LYS A 143 5.06 -34.35 6.68
N ASN A 144 3.73 -34.46 6.59
CA ASN A 144 2.98 -34.28 5.34
C ASN A 144 2.96 -32.83 4.83
N LEU A 145 3.36 -31.85 5.64
CA LEU A 145 3.51 -30.46 5.22
C LEU A 145 4.85 -30.19 4.53
N CYS A 146 5.80 -31.12 4.66
CA CYS A 146 7.07 -31.08 3.97
C CYS A 146 6.97 -31.77 2.60
N PHE A 147 7.52 -31.14 1.58
CA PHE A 147 7.56 -31.68 0.23
C PHE A 147 8.90 -31.44 -0.46
N ASN A 148 9.10 -32.07 -1.61
CA ASN A 148 10.17 -31.71 -2.54
C ASN A 148 9.51 -30.98 -3.73
N PHE A 149 10.20 -29.99 -4.30
CA PHE A 149 9.71 -29.26 -5.47
C PHE A 149 10.71 -29.40 -6.61
N SER A 150 10.22 -29.58 -7.85
CA SER A 150 11.04 -29.63 -9.07
C SER A 150 12.24 -30.60 -9.05
N GLY A 151 12.19 -31.64 -8.19
CA GLY A 151 13.27 -32.61 -7.99
C GLY A 151 14.32 -32.22 -6.94
N HIS A 152 14.19 -31.06 -6.31
CA HIS A 152 15.11 -30.56 -5.31
C HIS A 152 14.78 -31.10 -3.91
N SER A 153 15.84 -31.43 -3.17
CA SER A 153 15.77 -31.88 -1.78
C SER A 153 16.56 -30.94 -0.85
N CYS A 154 16.29 -31.05 0.44
CA CYS A 154 17.06 -30.33 1.45
C CYS A 154 18.55 -30.69 1.44
N ASP A 155 18.91 -31.95 1.13
CA ASP A 155 20.31 -32.38 1.05
C ASP A 155 21.05 -31.65 -0.08
N GLU A 156 20.38 -31.46 -1.22
CA GLU A 156 20.92 -30.66 -2.32
C GLU A 156 21.11 -29.19 -1.89
N LEU A 157 20.15 -28.62 -1.17
CA LEU A 157 20.24 -27.24 -0.67
C LEU A 157 21.41 -27.06 0.29
N TYR A 158 21.57 -27.95 1.28
CA TYR A 158 22.68 -27.91 2.22
C TYR A 158 24.03 -28.15 1.55
N GLY A 159 24.10 -29.04 0.55
CA GLY A 159 25.33 -29.35 -0.19
C GLY A 159 25.72 -28.28 -1.21
N GLY A 160 24.73 -27.66 -1.85
CA GLY A 160 24.92 -26.71 -2.94
C GLY A 160 25.22 -25.28 -2.50
N CYS A 161 24.87 -24.91 -1.26
CA CYS A 161 25.01 -23.54 -0.77
C CYS A 161 26.08 -23.37 0.31
N ASN A 162 27.02 -22.45 0.07
CA ASN A 162 28.12 -22.16 0.98
C ASN A 162 27.65 -21.74 2.37
N ALA A 163 26.59 -20.92 2.44
CA ALA A 163 26.00 -20.50 3.71
C ALA A 163 25.45 -21.68 4.51
N PHE A 164 24.74 -22.60 3.85
CA PHE A 164 24.05 -23.70 4.51
C PHE A 164 24.98 -24.87 4.86
N ARG A 165 26.10 -25.03 4.16
CA ARG A 165 27.16 -25.99 4.52
C ARG A 165 27.73 -25.77 5.92
N LEU A 166 27.66 -24.54 6.45
CA LEU A 166 28.11 -24.22 7.81
C LEU A 166 27.38 -25.06 8.87
N PHE A 167 26.10 -25.41 8.64
CA PHE A 167 25.38 -26.23 9.60
C PHE A 167 26.00 -27.63 9.73
N HIS A 168 26.39 -28.25 8.60
CA HIS A 168 27.05 -29.55 8.62
C HIS A 168 28.39 -29.52 9.37
N LEU A 169 29.16 -28.44 9.21
CA LEU A 169 30.44 -28.28 9.90
C LEU A 169 30.29 -28.14 11.43
N LEU A 170 29.16 -27.62 11.89
CA LEU A 170 28.91 -27.40 13.32
C LEU A 170 28.36 -28.64 14.02
N THR A 171 27.53 -29.43 13.34
CA THR A 171 26.81 -30.57 13.94
C THR A 171 27.40 -31.93 13.58
N ASN A 172 28.41 -31.99 12.70
CA ASN A 172 28.95 -33.23 12.11
C ASN A 172 27.86 -34.14 11.48
N SER A 173 26.72 -33.54 11.12
CA SER A 173 25.53 -34.18 10.54
C SER A 173 24.77 -33.14 9.73
N THR A 174 23.96 -33.56 8.76
CA THR A 174 23.07 -32.61 8.07
C THR A 174 21.84 -32.40 8.96
N PRO A 175 21.61 -31.19 9.50
CA PRO A 175 20.41 -30.94 10.28
C PRO A 175 19.19 -31.11 9.39
N ALA A 176 18.05 -31.34 10.02
CA ALA A 176 16.83 -31.49 9.27
C ALA A 176 16.39 -30.17 8.60
N CYS A 177 15.64 -30.32 7.51
CA CYS A 177 15.06 -29.21 6.75
C CYS A 177 13.72 -29.66 6.18
N CYS A 178 12.89 -28.67 5.86
CA CYS A 178 11.56 -28.90 5.30
C CYS A 178 11.24 -27.81 4.29
N PHE A 179 10.94 -28.19 3.04
CA PHE A 179 10.26 -27.27 2.13
C PHE A 179 8.76 -27.33 2.37
N THR A 180 8.13 -26.17 2.48
CA THR A 180 6.71 -26.04 2.76
C THR A 180 6.12 -24.80 2.08
N SER A 181 4.81 -24.61 2.20
CA SER A 181 4.10 -23.46 1.65
C SER A 181 3.89 -22.38 2.71
N TYR A 182 3.46 -21.21 2.27
CA TYR A 182 3.06 -20.13 3.18
C TYR A 182 1.95 -20.55 4.15
N ASP A 183 1.03 -21.43 3.73
CA ASP A 183 -0.07 -21.88 4.60
C ASP A 183 0.44 -22.55 5.87
N THR A 184 1.57 -23.27 5.82
CA THR A 184 2.19 -23.86 7.01
C THR A 184 2.77 -22.79 7.92
N VAL A 185 3.63 -21.91 7.38
CA VAL A 185 4.36 -20.92 8.19
C VAL A 185 3.47 -19.77 8.68
N LYS A 186 2.32 -19.55 8.04
CA LYS A 186 1.27 -18.64 8.50
C LYS A 186 0.74 -19.02 9.89
N PHE A 187 0.58 -20.32 10.15
CA PHE A 187 0.04 -20.82 11.42
C PHE A 187 1.12 -21.35 12.37
N MET A 188 2.23 -21.84 11.83
CA MET A 188 3.32 -22.45 12.59
C MET A 188 4.57 -21.60 12.48
N LYS A 189 4.80 -20.76 13.49
CA LYS A 189 6.03 -19.96 13.61
C LYS A 189 7.25 -20.86 13.68
N MET A 190 8.41 -20.32 13.33
CA MET A 190 9.65 -21.09 13.27
C MET A 190 10.06 -21.68 14.63
N ASN A 191 9.79 -20.96 15.73
CA ASN A 191 9.95 -21.48 17.09
C ASN A 191 9.04 -22.69 17.41
N ILE A 192 7.83 -22.75 16.85
CA ILE A 192 6.91 -23.89 17.04
C ILE A 192 7.43 -25.10 16.25
N LEU A 193 8.01 -24.84 15.09
CA LEU A 193 8.60 -25.85 14.23
C LEU A 193 10.01 -26.24 14.66
N ASP A 194 10.56 -25.64 15.72
CA ASP A 194 11.92 -25.91 16.21
C ASP A 194 12.98 -25.83 15.11
N CYS A 195 12.85 -24.82 14.25
CA CYS A 195 13.82 -24.45 13.22
C CYS A 195 14.41 -23.08 13.55
N THR A 196 15.58 -22.76 12.99
CA THR A 196 16.31 -21.54 13.37
C THR A 196 16.39 -20.52 12.26
N HIS A 197 16.31 -20.97 11.00
CA HIS A 197 16.47 -20.11 9.83
C HIS A 197 15.45 -20.49 8.78
N TYR A 198 15.14 -19.54 7.90
CA TYR A 198 14.35 -19.83 6.71
C TYR A 198 14.94 -19.15 5.48
N THR A 199 14.60 -19.69 4.33
CA THR A 199 14.81 -19.04 3.03
C THR A 199 13.57 -19.24 2.16
N THR A 200 13.40 -18.41 1.14
CA THR A 200 12.30 -18.54 0.19
C THR A 200 12.78 -18.46 -1.24
N VAL A 201 12.15 -19.28 -2.08
CA VAL A 201 12.48 -19.43 -3.49
C VAL A 201 11.21 -19.28 -4.31
N ILE A 202 11.30 -18.58 -5.43
CA ILE A 202 10.16 -18.30 -6.32
C ILE A 202 10.36 -18.90 -7.71
N ASN A 203 9.28 -18.97 -8.50
CA ASN A 203 9.26 -19.52 -9.85
C ASN A 203 9.79 -20.97 -9.90
N THR A 204 9.37 -21.78 -8.92
CA THR A 204 9.89 -23.15 -8.70
C THR A 204 9.73 -24.08 -9.90
N ASP A 205 8.69 -23.91 -10.72
CA ASP A 205 8.47 -24.69 -11.95
C ASP A 205 9.66 -24.59 -12.94
N GLY A 206 10.37 -23.45 -12.94
CA GLY A 206 11.51 -23.20 -13.81
C GLY A 206 12.85 -23.70 -13.27
N LEU A 207 12.88 -24.26 -12.06
CA LEU A 207 14.14 -24.61 -11.38
C LEU A 207 14.63 -26.03 -11.65
N LYS A 208 13.87 -26.87 -12.35
CA LYS A 208 14.26 -28.26 -12.61
C LYS A 208 15.64 -28.33 -13.28
N GLY A 209 16.61 -28.92 -12.58
CA GLY A 209 18.00 -29.07 -13.05
C GLY A 209 18.88 -27.84 -12.84
N ILE A 210 18.37 -26.80 -12.16
CA ILE A 210 19.11 -25.60 -11.76
C ILE A 210 19.53 -25.76 -10.29
N GLY A 211 20.82 -25.62 -10.01
CA GLY A 211 21.34 -25.78 -8.65
C GLY A 211 20.96 -24.62 -7.71
N PRO A 212 20.97 -24.83 -6.38
CA PRO A 212 20.64 -23.82 -5.37
C PRO A 212 21.38 -22.48 -5.47
N SER A 213 22.60 -22.48 -6.01
CA SER A 213 23.40 -21.27 -6.27
C SER A 213 22.72 -20.29 -7.21
N ASP A 214 21.94 -20.79 -8.16
CA ASP A 214 21.36 -20.03 -9.26
C ASP A 214 19.83 -19.88 -9.11
N TRP A 215 19.30 -20.22 -7.94
CA TRP A 215 17.89 -20.04 -7.63
C TRP A 215 17.52 -18.56 -7.46
N VAL A 216 16.26 -18.25 -7.72
CA VAL A 216 15.71 -16.92 -7.52
C VAL A 216 15.13 -16.83 -6.10
N TYR A 217 15.86 -16.13 -5.22
CA TYR A 217 15.45 -15.91 -3.84
C TYR A 217 14.54 -14.69 -3.71
N GLY A 218 13.43 -14.84 -2.99
CA GLY A 218 12.43 -13.80 -2.79
C GLY A 218 11.10 -14.37 -2.33
N ILE A 219 10.12 -13.49 -2.16
CA ILE A 219 8.74 -13.86 -1.84
C ILE A 219 7.86 -13.25 -2.93
N LYS A 220 7.18 -14.09 -3.71
CA LYS A 220 6.27 -13.65 -4.75
C LYS A 220 4.87 -13.64 -4.17
N LEU A 221 4.21 -12.51 -4.23
CA LEU A 221 2.88 -12.25 -3.70
C LEU A 221 1.92 -12.10 -4.87
N SER A 222 0.72 -12.66 -4.77
CA SER A 222 -0.40 -12.37 -5.68
C SER A 222 -1.33 -11.39 -5.00
N PHE A 223 -1.76 -10.34 -5.70
CA PHE A 223 -2.72 -9.38 -5.15
C PHE A 223 -4.06 -9.44 -5.86
N SER A 224 -5.14 -9.24 -5.11
CA SER A 224 -6.50 -9.18 -5.62
C SER A 224 -7.19 -7.92 -5.13
N VAL A 225 -7.98 -7.30 -6.02
CA VAL A 225 -8.74 -6.09 -5.72
C VAL A 225 -10.18 -6.32 -6.16
N ALA A 226 -11.12 -5.98 -5.30
CA ALA A 226 -12.53 -5.95 -5.66
C ALA A 226 -12.75 -4.87 -6.74
N GLU A 227 -13.65 -5.10 -7.69
CA GLU A 227 -14.00 -4.06 -8.65
C GLU A 227 -14.76 -2.94 -7.96
N THR A 228 -14.04 -1.91 -7.50
CA THR A 228 -14.62 -0.76 -6.81
C THR A 228 -14.96 0.40 -7.76
N GLY A 229 -15.01 0.14 -9.07
CA GLY A 229 -15.36 1.14 -10.09
C GLY A 229 -14.19 2.01 -10.58
N CYS A 230 -12.95 1.71 -10.18
CA CYS A 230 -11.76 2.44 -10.61
C CYS A 230 -11.60 2.51 -12.15
N ALA A 231 -12.08 1.50 -12.88
CA ALA A 231 -12.04 1.48 -14.34
C ALA A 231 -12.74 2.71 -14.95
N ARG A 232 -13.92 3.10 -14.45
CA ARG A 232 -14.65 4.28 -14.97
C ARG A 232 -13.92 5.58 -14.67
N CYS A 233 -13.37 5.71 -13.47
CA CYS A 233 -12.58 6.87 -13.08
C CYS A 233 -11.36 7.04 -13.99
N SER A 234 -10.61 5.96 -14.19
CA SER A 234 -9.40 5.96 -15.04
C SER A 234 -9.73 6.31 -16.50
N LEU A 235 -10.83 5.79 -17.05
CA LEU A 235 -11.29 6.11 -18.41
C LEU A 235 -11.67 7.59 -18.58
N SER A 236 -12.17 8.23 -17.53
CA SER A 236 -12.49 9.67 -17.53
C SER A 236 -11.26 10.58 -17.34
N GLY A 237 -10.06 10.00 -17.21
CA GLY A 237 -8.81 10.74 -16.99
C GLY A 237 -8.52 11.05 -15.52
N GLY A 238 -9.28 10.46 -14.58
CA GLY A 238 -9.07 10.61 -13.14
C GLY A 238 -8.14 9.56 -12.55
N THR A 239 -7.65 9.82 -11.35
CA THR A 239 -6.88 8.86 -10.53
C THR A 239 -7.77 8.25 -9.46
N CYS A 240 -7.69 6.93 -9.27
CA CYS A 240 -8.47 6.24 -8.27
C CYS A 240 -7.91 6.47 -6.86
N GLY A 241 -8.81 6.79 -5.94
CA GLY A 241 -8.48 7.02 -4.54
C GLY A 241 -9.64 6.67 -3.63
N TYR A 242 -9.52 7.11 -2.38
CA TYR A 242 -10.53 6.94 -1.35
C TYR A 242 -10.51 8.11 -0.36
N ASP A 243 -11.60 8.25 0.38
CA ASP A 243 -11.76 9.25 1.42
C ASP A 243 -11.04 8.77 2.68
N THR A 244 -10.11 9.54 3.23
CA THR A 244 -9.28 9.08 4.35
C THR A 244 -10.07 8.89 5.66
N GLU A 245 -11.26 9.49 5.77
CA GLU A 245 -12.12 9.43 6.95
C GLU A 245 -13.15 8.30 6.84
N THR A 246 -13.82 8.19 5.69
CA THR A 246 -14.90 7.21 5.46
C THR A 246 -14.45 5.95 4.72
N GLU A 247 -13.24 5.93 4.17
CA GLU A 247 -12.68 4.88 3.29
C GLU A 247 -13.53 4.59 2.05
N GLY A 248 -14.46 5.48 1.73
CA GLY A 248 -15.27 5.43 0.53
C GLY A 248 -14.45 5.73 -0.72
N MET A 249 -14.72 5.01 -1.82
CA MET A 249 -14.04 5.26 -3.09
C MET A 249 -14.28 6.68 -3.62
N LEU A 250 -13.21 7.27 -4.16
CA LEU A 250 -13.22 8.56 -4.85
C LEU A 250 -12.49 8.49 -6.18
N CYS A 251 -12.95 9.31 -7.11
CA CYS A 251 -12.27 9.63 -8.35
C CYS A 251 -11.67 11.03 -8.26
N LEU A 252 -10.35 11.10 -8.33
CA LEU A 252 -9.55 12.31 -8.22
C LEU A 252 -9.36 12.89 -9.63
N CYS A 253 -10.08 13.96 -9.97
CA CYS A 253 -10.16 14.47 -11.35
C CYS A 253 -9.20 15.63 -11.63
N SER A 254 -9.00 16.48 -10.63
CA SER A 254 -8.09 17.63 -10.68
C SER A 254 -7.71 18.00 -9.25
N SER A 255 -6.74 18.90 -9.06
CA SER A 255 -6.29 19.33 -7.72
C SER A 255 -7.41 19.91 -6.82
N SER A 256 -8.57 20.23 -7.38
CA SER A 256 -9.70 20.83 -6.65
C SER A 256 -11.05 20.14 -6.88
N THR A 257 -11.10 19.04 -7.65
CA THR A 257 -12.37 18.42 -8.02
C THR A 257 -12.33 16.90 -7.85
N ASN A 258 -13.20 16.43 -6.97
CA ASN A 258 -13.44 15.02 -6.71
C ASN A 258 -14.80 14.61 -7.24
N ALA A 259 -14.91 13.37 -7.70
CA ALA A 259 -16.15 12.75 -8.10
C ALA A 259 -16.28 11.36 -7.47
N THR A 260 -17.51 10.83 -7.39
CA THR A 260 -17.74 9.49 -6.82
C THR A 260 -17.31 8.36 -7.75
N ARG A 261 -17.37 8.56 -9.08
CA ARG A 261 -17.14 7.48 -10.06
C ARG A 261 -16.37 7.90 -11.30
N GLU A 262 -16.62 9.09 -11.83
CA GLU A 262 -16.00 9.56 -13.08
C GLU A 262 -15.93 11.09 -13.12
N CYS A 263 -14.94 11.59 -13.83
CA CYS A 263 -14.72 13.00 -14.06
C CYS A 263 -15.65 13.54 -15.14
N ALA A 264 -16.11 14.77 -14.96
CA ALA A 264 -16.94 15.43 -15.97
C ALA A 264 -16.15 15.62 -17.28
N ALA A 265 -16.79 15.30 -18.41
CA ALA A 265 -16.22 15.54 -19.74
C ALA A 265 -16.00 17.05 -19.94
N GLY A 266 -14.73 17.48 -19.99
CA GLY A 266 -14.36 18.89 -20.15
C GLY A 266 -13.06 19.33 -19.45
N SER A 267 -12.38 18.45 -18.71
CA SER A 267 -11.18 18.80 -17.92
C SER A 267 -9.83 18.67 -18.66
N VAL A 268 -9.81 18.27 -19.94
CA VAL A 268 -8.57 18.33 -20.74
C VAL A 268 -8.36 19.77 -21.19
N THR A 269 -7.70 20.56 -20.36
CA THR A 269 -7.30 21.92 -20.71
C THR A 269 -6.14 21.90 -21.70
N ALA A 270 -6.47 21.80 -22.98
CA ALA A 270 -5.71 22.55 -23.98
C ALA A 270 -5.90 24.04 -23.66
N GLY A 271 -4.79 24.78 -23.56
CA GLY A 271 -4.76 26.17 -23.12
C GLY A 271 -5.83 27.05 -23.81
N GLY A 272 -6.75 27.57 -23.00
CA GLY A 272 -7.76 28.52 -23.43
C GLY A 272 -8.31 29.22 -22.20
N MET A 273 -8.07 30.52 -22.10
CA MET A 273 -8.54 31.41 -21.02
C MET A 273 -10.02 31.17 -20.71
N GLN A 274 -10.33 30.68 -19.51
CA GLN A 274 -11.70 30.65 -19.01
C GLN A 274 -11.87 31.76 -17.96
N MET A 275 -12.54 32.82 -18.41
CA MET A 275 -12.84 34.02 -17.66
C MET A 275 -13.75 33.69 -16.48
N GLN A 276 -13.29 34.04 -15.29
CA GLN A 276 -13.83 33.66 -13.99
C GLN A 276 -15.23 34.26 -13.76
N SER A 277 -16.25 33.42 -13.78
CA SER A 277 -17.67 33.74 -13.49
C SER A 277 -17.94 33.94 -11.99
N THR A 278 -17.01 34.54 -11.25
CA THR A 278 -17.17 34.86 -9.82
C THR A 278 -17.27 36.35 -9.54
N TYR A 279 -16.84 37.21 -10.48
CA TYR A 279 -16.94 38.67 -10.33
C TYR A 279 -18.33 39.24 -10.58
N LEU A 280 -19.18 38.54 -11.35
CA LEU A 280 -20.52 39.04 -11.69
C LEU A 280 -21.48 38.98 -10.49
N HIS A 281 -21.36 37.96 -9.64
CA HIS A 281 -22.20 37.83 -8.43
C HIS A 281 -21.83 38.85 -7.34
N ALA A 282 -20.54 39.18 -7.19
CA ALA A 282 -20.10 40.19 -6.23
C ALA A 282 -20.59 41.60 -6.60
N LEU A 283 -20.61 41.93 -7.90
CA LEU A 283 -21.02 43.26 -8.38
C LEU A 283 -22.52 43.53 -8.18
N VAL A 284 -23.36 42.50 -8.35
CA VAL A 284 -24.82 42.61 -8.14
C VAL A 284 -25.17 42.81 -6.67
N VAL A 285 -24.44 42.17 -5.75
CA VAL A 285 -24.68 42.31 -4.30
C VAL A 285 -24.22 43.69 -3.80
N VAL A 286 -23.09 44.21 -4.30
CA VAL A 286 -22.60 45.55 -3.92
C VAL A 286 -23.51 46.66 -4.45
N LEU A 287 -24.03 46.53 -5.68
CA LEU A 287 -24.99 47.50 -6.24
C LEU A 287 -26.36 47.43 -5.55
N GLY A 288 -26.83 46.23 -5.17
CA GLY A 288 -28.07 46.05 -4.41
C GLY A 288 -28.01 46.66 -3.01
N ALA A 289 -26.87 46.53 -2.33
CA ALA A 289 -26.66 47.14 -1.01
C ALA A 289 -26.60 48.68 -1.08
N ALA A 290 -25.99 49.24 -2.13
CA ALA A 290 -25.95 50.69 -2.34
C ALA A 290 -27.34 51.27 -2.62
N ALA A 291 -28.17 50.59 -3.42
CA ALA A 291 -29.53 51.02 -3.73
C ALA A 291 -30.44 51.05 -2.48
N LEU A 292 -30.32 50.05 -1.60
CA LEU A 292 -31.10 49.98 -0.35
C LEU A 292 -30.69 51.06 0.67
N THR A 293 -29.44 51.52 0.65
CA THR A 293 -29.00 52.63 1.52
C THR A 293 -29.44 54.00 1.01
N LEU A 294 -29.72 54.15 -0.29
CA LEU A 294 -30.15 55.41 -0.88
C LEU A 294 -31.66 55.64 -0.71
N SER A 295 -32.47 54.57 -0.70
CA SER A 295 -33.92 54.64 -0.46
C SER A 295 -34.32 54.89 1.01
N ALA A 296 -33.37 54.85 1.94
CA ALA A 296 -33.61 55.11 3.37
C ALA A 296 -33.21 56.53 3.81
N ARG A 297 -32.89 57.43 2.86
CA ARG A 297 -32.51 58.84 3.09
C ARG A 297 -33.40 59.87 2.39
N LEU A 298 -34.60 59.47 1.97
CA LEU A 298 -35.69 60.37 1.54
C LEU A 298 -36.85 60.25 2.53
#